data_AF-A0A9P1M3G1-F1
#
_entry.id   AF-A0A9P1M3G1-F1
#
_cell.length_a   1.000
_cell.length_b   1.000
_cell.length_c   1.000
_cell.angle_alpha   90.00
_cell.angle_beta   90.00
_cell.angle_gamma   90.00
#
_symmetry.space_group_name_H-M   'P 1'
#
loop_
_entity.id
_entity.type
_entity.pdbx_description
1 polymer ?
#
loop_
_entity_poly.entity_id
_entity_poly.type
_entity_poly.pdbx_seq_one_letter_code
_entity_poly.pdbx_strand_id
1 'polypeptide(L)'
;MSSTKQCTQVASVEASPVAPAVPADPKAKAKENIERSVHSASMVNQDGHIEVRHLREMLTALNVPADHCEILVTASGAAVKEDHVHFSDFLSWLFPDGEVPQKQRHVRGTGSMLEGLYAGQLSLEDAWCQASFMMQLDDLLKVHPYLEPGSTTAAHPLQYWVTRCRAAFTRKKFGEAQESLRRLLAGECFEEFQCAYLGWGLEEASLIDLDKDGRITLPDFQGFVGRMGGVQQLFEHRRLRISSSRKDVCDHAGLAVGSRVRAHFYCHGHKSRSWREAQVLAVGVEKRQGPMGPVTYGVLLEFGFGYSEKHKRWRARQVVPPTWVLSSVEDASVQLAMREIGLLDDDQAFWALLLPESEMRAVERLTDCQRKALAGVRAHSTDSHEQALTQVKTRFKSMGFEGRELETTLGWIQDMAPVVIHVNLDRMGHFMETDEFYRNQFETKTSNGALDPVAWQNYCMRPLMTSDLKQVEEFAYVGICVNDIK
;
A
#
# COMPACT_ATOMS: atom_id res chain seq x y z
N MET A 1 77.33 -66.07 -10.51
CA MET A 1 78.26 -65.71 -9.42
C MET A 1 77.50 -64.82 -8.46
N SER A 2 77.23 -65.35 -7.26
CA SER A 2 76.43 -64.74 -6.21
C SER A 2 77.16 -63.57 -5.57
N SER A 3 76.47 -62.45 -5.35
CA SER A 3 76.96 -61.29 -4.62
C SER A 3 76.14 -61.11 -3.35
N THR A 4 76.78 -61.39 -2.22
CA THR A 4 76.30 -61.30 -0.86
C THR A 4 76.33 -59.84 -0.39
N LYS A 5 75.24 -59.33 0.19
CA LYS A 5 75.31 -58.16 1.08
C LYS A 5 74.53 -58.42 2.38
N GLN A 6 75.26 -58.19 3.46
CA GLN A 6 74.91 -58.44 4.85
C GLN A 6 73.82 -57.50 5.37
N CYS A 7 73.08 -58.07 6.32
CA CYS A 7 72.05 -57.48 7.14
C CYS A 7 72.67 -56.78 8.36
N THR A 8 72.22 -55.56 8.67
CA THR A 8 72.50 -54.89 9.96
C THR A 8 71.15 -54.53 10.58
N GLN A 9 70.81 -55.18 11.69
CA GLN A 9 69.64 -54.88 12.52
C GLN A 9 69.93 -53.66 13.40
N VAL A 10 68.97 -52.74 13.50
CA VAL A 10 68.89 -51.73 14.56
C VAL A 10 67.53 -51.89 15.22
N ALA A 11 67.53 -52.23 16.51
CA ALA A 11 66.35 -52.34 17.35
C ALA A 11 65.74 -50.96 17.63
N SER A 12 64.44 -50.82 17.41
CA SER A 12 63.66 -49.63 17.80
C SER A 12 62.75 -50.00 18.98
N VAL A 13 62.83 -49.18 20.02
CA VAL A 13 62.04 -49.27 21.26
C VAL A 13 60.63 -48.75 20.99
N GLU A 14 59.62 -49.58 21.28
CA GLU A 14 58.19 -49.21 21.21
C GLU A 14 57.82 -48.26 22.37
N ALA A 15 57.26 -47.10 22.04
CA ALA A 15 56.61 -46.20 22.98
C ALA A 15 55.09 -46.36 22.88
N SER A 16 54.42 -46.51 24.03
CA SER A 16 52.97 -46.63 24.17
C SER A 16 52.23 -45.38 23.65
N PRO A 17 51.06 -45.52 23.00
CA PRO A 17 50.28 -44.41 22.48
C PRO A 17 49.54 -43.69 23.62
N VAL A 18 49.82 -42.38 23.75
CA VAL A 18 49.05 -41.45 24.59
C VAL A 18 47.68 -41.24 23.95
N ALA A 19 46.61 -41.44 24.73
CA ALA A 19 45.23 -41.24 24.28
C ALA A 19 44.99 -39.80 23.80
N PRO A 20 44.27 -39.59 22.68
CA PRO A 20 43.98 -38.25 22.18
C PRO A 20 43.06 -37.49 23.14
N ALA A 21 43.44 -36.26 23.46
CA ALA A 21 42.65 -35.35 24.29
C ALA A 21 41.24 -35.15 23.69
N VAL A 22 40.23 -35.24 24.54
CA VAL A 22 38.83 -34.95 24.19
C VAL A 22 38.77 -33.51 23.66
N PRO A 23 38.17 -33.25 22.48
CA PRO A 23 38.06 -31.90 21.94
C PRO A 23 37.22 -31.03 22.89
N ALA A 24 37.75 -29.87 23.27
CA ALA A 24 37.08 -28.90 24.11
C ALA A 24 35.74 -28.45 23.48
N ASP A 25 34.71 -28.30 24.32
CA ASP A 25 33.39 -27.80 23.92
C ASP A 25 33.52 -26.45 23.15
N PRO A 26 33.10 -26.39 21.87
CA PRO A 26 33.15 -25.18 21.07
C PRO A 26 32.45 -23.99 21.73
N LYS A 27 31.39 -24.23 22.52
CA LYS A 27 30.66 -23.19 23.25
C LYS A 27 31.55 -22.55 24.32
N ALA A 28 32.16 -23.39 25.15
CA ALA A 28 33.06 -22.94 26.20
C ALA A 28 34.22 -22.12 25.61
N LYS A 29 34.77 -22.56 24.47
CA LYS A 29 35.85 -21.84 23.78
C LYS A 29 35.40 -20.50 23.19
N ALA A 30 34.19 -20.40 22.63
CA ALA A 30 33.65 -19.15 22.11
C ALA A 30 33.36 -18.15 23.23
N LYS A 31 32.73 -18.60 24.31
CA LYS A 31 32.48 -17.80 25.53
C LYS A 31 33.78 -17.27 26.12
N GLU A 32 34.77 -18.14 26.31
CA GLU A 32 36.09 -17.78 26.82
C GLU A 32 36.80 -16.76 25.92
N ASN A 33 36.69 -16.89 24.59
CA ASN A 33 37.31 -15.93 23.67
C ASN A 33 36.65 -14.54 23.74
N ILE A 34 35.33 -14.47 23.89
CA ILE A 34 34.61 -13.19 24.06
C ILE A 34 34.94 -12.58 25.42
N GLU A 35 34.89 -13.35 26.50
CA GLU A 35 35.32 -12.93 27.85
C GLU A 35 36.75 -12.38 27.83
N ARG A 36 37.70 -13.12 27.22
CA ARG A 36 39.10 -12.69 27.12
C ARG A 36 39.25 -11.40 26.31
N SER A 37 38.51 -11.27 25.21
CA SER A 37 38.60 -10.08 24.34
C SER A 37 38.06 -8.85 25.06
N VAL A 38 36.90 -8.96 25.71
CA VAL A 38 36.25 -7.89 26.47
C VAL A 38 37.11 -7.44 27.66
N HIS A 39 37.67 -8.40 28.42
CA HIS A 39 38.57 -8.07 29.52
C HIS A 39 39.90 -7.46 29.04
N SER A 40 40.46 -7.95 27.92
CA SER A 40 41.70 -7.39 27.36
C SER A 40 41.55 -5.95 26.86
N ALA A 41 40.36 -5.61 26.36
CA ALA A 41 40.02 -4.27 25.89
C ALA A 41 39.58 -3.33 27.03
N SER A 42 39.53 -3.80 28.29
CA SER A 42 39.05 -3.04 29.45
C SER A 42 37.66 -2.41 29.25
N MET A 43 36.79 -3.08 28.48
CA MET A 43 35.46 -2.58 28.11
C MET A 43 34.42 -2.69 29.24
N VAL A 44 34.72 -3.49 30.26
CA VAL A 44 33.88 -3.70 31.44
C VAL A 44 34.39 -2.82 32.57
N ASN A 45 33.51 -2.03 33.19
CA ASN A 45 33.86 -1.20 34.33
C ASN A 45 34.06 -2.05 35.61
N GLN A 46 34.42 -1.41 36.73
CA GLN A 46 34.66 -2.13 38.00
C GLN A 46 33.41 -2.85 38.54
N ASP A 47 32.22 -2.40 38.13
CA ASP A 47 30.93 -2.94 38.55
C ASP A 47 30.42 -4.07 37.64
N GLY A 48 31.20 -4.48 36.62
CA GLY A 48 30.80 -5.56 35.72
C GLY A 48 29.93 -5.11 34.55
N HIS A 49 29.74 -3.81 34.32
CA HIS A 49 28.92 -3.29 33.23
C HIS A 49 29.75 -2.88 32.00
N ILE A 50 29.17 -3.06 30.81
CA ILE A 50 29.66 -2.55 29.52
C ILE A 50 28.80 -1.35 29.10
N GLU A 51 29.45 -0.24 28.77
CA GLU A 51 28.77 0.92 28.18
C GLU A 51 28.25 0.57 26.77
N VAL A 52 27.06 1.05 26.42
CA VAL A 52 26.43 0.77 25.10
C VAL A 52 27.37 1.09 23.93
N ARG A 53 28.18 2.16 24.03
CA ARG A 53 29.17 2.49 22.99
C ARG A 53 30.21 1.38 22.80
N HIS A 54 30.72 0.79 23.88
CA HIS A 54 31.70 -0.29 23.84
C HIS A 54 31.07 -1.58 23.33
N LEU A 55 29.80 -1.82 23.66
CA LEU A 55 29.04 -2.94 23.11
C LEU A 55 28.89 -2.80 21.59
N ARG A 56 28.58 -1.60 21.08
CA ARG A 56 28.53 -1.32 19.63
C ARG A 56 29.89 -1.53 18.96
N GLU A 57 30.97 -1.04 19.57
CA GLU A 57 32.33 -1.21 19.05
C GLU A 57 32.73 -2.69 18.98
N MET A 58 32.39 -3.47 20.01
CA MET A 58 32.63 -4.91 20.05
C MET A 58 31.83 -5.65 18.97
N LEU A 59 30.53 -5.35 18.82
CA LEU A 59 29.69 -5.97 17.79
C LEU A 59 30.19 -5.59 16.38
N THR A 60 30.61 -4.35 16.20
CA THR A 60 31.22 -3.88 14.94
C THR A 60 32.53 -4.63 14.64
N ALA A 61 33.38 -4.86 15.64
CA ALA A 61 34.61 -5.65 15.49
C ALA A 61 34.36 -7.12 15.14
N LEU A 62 33.19 -7.65 15.48
CA LEU A 62 32.70 -8.97 15.07
C LEU A 62 32.02 -8.96 13.69
N ASN A 63 32.11 -7.85 12.94
CA ASN A 63 31.45 -7.61 11.65
C ASN A 63 29.92 -7.71 11.72
N VAL A 64 29.30 -7.37 12.85
CA VAL A 64 27.84 -7.24 12.94
C VAL A 64 27.41 -5.93 12.25
N PRO A 65 26.44 -5.96 11.32
CA PRO A 65 25.90 -4.75 10.67
C PRO A 65 25.39 -3.71 11.67
N ALA A 66 25.54 -2.42 11.35
CA ALA A 66 25.24 -1.33 12.27
C ALA A 66 23.75 -1.25 12.69
N ASP A 67 22.85 -1.58 11.78
CA ASP A 67 21.41 -1.73 12.04
C ASP A 67 21.09 -2.90 12.98
N HIS A 68 21.83 -3.99 12.90
CA HIS A 68 21.73 -5.10 13.85
C HIS A 68 22.31 -4.76 15.23
N CYS A 69 23.35 -3.93 15.30
CA CYS A 69 23.91 -3.47 16.57
C CYS A 69 22.88 -2.74 17.45
N GLU A 70 22.04 -1.87 16.87
CA GLU A 70 21.00 -1.15 17.62
C GLU A 70 19.93 -2.09 18.18
N ILE A 71 19.54 -3.10 17.39
CA ILE A 71 18.58 -4.11 17.80
C ILE A 71 19.15 -4.94 18.97
N LEU A 72 20.43 -5.29 18.93
CA LEU A 72 21.10 -6.07 19.97
C LEU A 72 21.31 -5.27 21.27
N VAL A 73 21.66 -3.99 21.15
CA VAL A 73 21.70 -3.05 22.29
C VAL A 73 20.32 -2.92 22.93
N THR A 74 19.26 -2.88 22.11
CA THR A 74 17.88 -2.80 22.61
C THR A 74 17.43 -4.11 23.27
N ALA A 75 17.70 -5.25 22.63
CA ALA A 75 17.29 -6.58 23.10
C ALA A 75 18.04 -7.04 24.37
N SER A 76 19.27 -6.57 24.58
CA SER A 76 20.02 -6.78 25.83
C SER A 76 19.50 -5.96 27.02
N GLY A 77 18.44 -5.17 26.83
CA GLY A 77 17.83 -4.35 27.87
C GLY A 77 18.50 -2.98 28.07
N ALA A 78 19.58 -2.68 27.34
CA ALA A 78 20.32 -1.43 27.47
C ALA A 78 19.50 -0.21 27.03
N ALA A 79 18.70 -0.33 25.96
CA ALA A 79 18.10 0.84 25.35
C ALA A 79 16.92 1.46 26.14
N VAL A 80 16.48 0.86 27.25
CA VAL A 80 15.21 1.26 27.87
C VAL A 80 15.36 2.10 29.14
N LYS A 81 16.55 2.25 29.75
CA LYS A 81 16.76 3.20 30.88
C LYS A 81 18.19 3.48 31.33
N GLU A 82 19.17 2.64 30.99
CA GLU A 82 20.54 2.75 31.52
C GLU A 82 21.55 2.57 30.38
N ASP A 83 22.52 3.49 30.24
CA ASP A 83 23.55 3.46 29.17
C ASP A 83 24.57 2.30 29.29
N HIS A 84 24.20 1.26 30.04
CA HIS A 84 25.07 0.17 30.47
C HIS A 84 24.32 -1.17 30.50
N VAL A 85 25.02 -2.27 30.19
CA VAL A 85 24.53 -3.66 30.33
C VAL A 85 25.50 -4.43 31.21
N HIS A 86 25.00 -5.18 32.19
CA HIS A 86 25.87 -6.04 32.98
C HIS A 86 26.44 -7.17 32.09
N PHE A 87 27.76 -7.34 32.06
CA PHE A 87 28.43 -8.23 31.10
C PHE A 87 28.03 -9.69 31.28
N SER A 88 27.79 -10.14 32.52
CA SER A 88 27.29 -11.51 32.74
C SER A 88 25.88 -11.72 32.20
N ASP A 89 25.06 -10.68 32.18
CA ASP A 89 23.68 -10.75 31.68
C ASP A 89 23.72 -10.80 30.15
N PHE A 90 24.58 -9.99 29.54
CA PHE A 90 24.88 -10.09 28.12
C PHE A 90 25.44 -11.47 27.73
N LEU A 91 26.38 -12.03 28.50
CA LEU A 91 26.96 -13.34 28.23
C LEU A 91 26.01 -14.49 28.50
N SER A 92 25.16 -14.40 29.52
CA SER A 92 24.15 -15.44 29.81
C SER A 92 23.02 -15.40 28.79
N TRP A 93 22.71 -14.22 28.24
CA TRP A 93 21.84 -14.07 27.09
C TRP A 93 22.46 -14.66 25.82
N LEU A 94 23.76 -14.41 25.59
CA LEU A 94 24.51 -14.92 24.43
C LEU A 94 24.81 -16.44 24.53
N PHE A 95 25.06 -16.92 25.74
CA PHE A 95 25.48 -18.29 26.08
C PHE A 95 24.77 -18.78 27.36
N PRO A 96 23.48 -19.13 27.30
CA PRO A 96 22.79 -19.63 28.49
C PRO A 96 23.42 -20.94 28.99
N ASP A 97 23.87 -20.97 30.24
CA ASP A 97 24.52 -22.14 30.85
C ASP A 97 23.45 -23.14 31.35
N GLY A 98 23.36 -24.33 30.73
CA GLY A 98 22.61 -25.50 31.24
C GLY A 98 21.22 -25.77 30.63
N GLU A 99 20.73 -27.00 30.85
CA GLU A 99 19.35 -27.41 30.55
C GLU A 99 18.37 -26.53 31.33
N VAL A 100 17.37 -25.99 30.63
CA VAL A 100 16.29 -25.18 31.21
C VAL A 100 15.71 -25.89 32.44
N PRO A 101 15.67 -25.25 33.63
CA PRO A 101 15.09 -25.84 34.82
C PRO A 101 13.67 -26.32 34.56
N GLN A 102 13.37 -27.58 34.90
CA GLN A 102 12.11 -28.28 34.64
C GLN A 102 10.83 -27.58 35.16
N LYS A 103 10.97 -26.50 35.93
CA LYS A 103 9.87 -25.68 36.48
C LYS A 103 9.40 -24.53 35.57
N GLN A 104 10.06 -24.26 34.44
CA GLN A 104 9.61 -23.28 33.42
C GLN A 104 9.29 -23.95 32.08
N ARG A 105 8.52 -25.05 32.11
CA ARG A 105 8.21 -25.85 30.92
C ARG A 105 7.13 -25.24 29.99
N HIS A 106 7.02 -23.91 29.92
CA HIS A 106 6.08 -23.23 29.01
C HIS A 106 6.70 -22.28 27.98
N VAL A 107 8.03 -22.16 27.91
CA VAL A 107 8.68 -21.52 26.75
C VAL A 107 9.23 -22.61 25.83
N ARG A 108 8.43 -23.01 24.83
CA ARG A 108 8.86 -23.90 23.73
C ARG A 108 9.67 -23.07 22.72
N GLY A 109 10.98 -23.31 22.60
CA GLY A 109 11.70 -22.91 21.37
C GLY A 109 13.21 -22.67 21.45
N THR A 110 13.76 -22.31 22.60
CA THR A 110 15.15 -21.82 22.68
C THR A 110 16.22 -22.92 22.51
N GLY A 111 15.93 -24.16 22.91
CA GLY A 111 16.89 -25.27 22.79
C GLY A 111 17.29 -25.63 21.36
N SER A 112 16.39 -25.45 20.39
CA SER A 112 16.62 -25.79 18.98
C SER A 112 17.58 -24.81 18.26
N MET A 113 17.67 -23.58 18.74
CA MET A 113 18.47 -22.52 18.10
C MET A 113 19.98 -22.79 18.26
N LEU A 114 20.38 -23.17 19.48
CA LEU A 114 21.79 -23.43 19.80
C LEU A 114 22.28 -24.74 19.18
N GLU A 115 21.44 -25.77 19.10
CA GLU A 115 21.78 -27.03 18.40
C GLU A 115 22.13 -26.80 16.93
N GLY A 116 21.41 -25.90 16.23
CA GLY A 116 21.72 -25.58 14.83
C GLY A 116 23.03 -24.81 14.65
N LEU A 117 23.37 -23.94 15.61
CA LEU A 117 24.66 -23.22 15.63
C LEU A 117 25.83 -24.18 15.87
N TYR A 118 25.69 -25.08 16.84
CA TYR A 118 26.72 -26.06 17.19
C TYR A 118 26.86 -27.17 16.16
N ALA A 119 25.78 -27.50 15.44
CA ALA A 119 25.82 -28.42 14.32
C ALA A 119 26.40 -27.78 13.04
N GLY A 120 26.78 -26.48 13.06
CA GLY A 120 27.24 -25.74 11.88
C GLY A 120 26.18 -25.57 10.79
N GLN A 121 24.90 -25.74 11.14
CA GLN A 121 23.75 -25.70 10.23
C GLN A 121 23.11 -24.32 10.10
N LEU A 122 23.57 -23.35 10.89
CA LEU A 122 23.15 -21.97 10.89
C LEU A 122 24.39 -21.09 10.99
N SER A 123 24.43 -20.02 10.20
CA SER A 123 25.42 -18.97 10.44
C SER A 123 25.12 -18.26 11.76
N LEU A 124 26.13 -17.59 12.32
CA LEU A 124 25.94 -16.76 13.51
C LEU A 124 24.86 -15.69 13.25
N GLU A 125 24.87 -15.09 12.06
CA GLU A 125 23.90 -14.09 11.62
C GLU A 125 22.48 -14.66 11.56
N ASP A 126 22.28 -15.86 11.02
CA ASP A 126 20.96 -16.50 10.97
C ASP A 126 20.38 -16.73 12.37
N ALA A 127 21.22 -17.14 13.31
CA ALA A 127 20.79 -17.40 14.68
C ALA A 127 20.43 -16.11 15.41
N TRP A 128 21.15 -15.02 15.15
CA TRP A 128 20.80 -13.71 15.66
C TRP A 128 19.47 -13.21 15.14
N CYS A 129 19.28 -13.27 13.81
CA CYS A 129 18.00 -12.95 13.18
C CYS A 129 16.87 -13.82 13.76
N GLN A 130 17.16 -15.10 14.00
CA GLN A 130 16.22 -16.04 14.59
C GLN A 130 15.77 -15.62 16.01
N ALA A 131 16.70 -15.24 16.89
CA ALA A 131 16.39 -14.82 18.25
C ALA A 131 15.62 -13.50 18.29
N SER A 132 16.12 -12.47 17.59
CA SER A 132 15.48 -11.15 17.56
C SER A 132 14.05 -11.23 17.06
N PHE A 133 13.83 -11.98 15.97
CA PHE A 133 12.50 -12.20 15.42
C PHE A 133 11.56 -12.88 16.42
N MET A 134 12.01 -13.94 17.09
CA MET A 134 11.18 -14.68 18.05
C MET A 134 10.78 -13.81 19.24
N MET A 135 11.68 -12.95 19.72
CA MET A 135 11.36 -12.03 20.80
C MET A 135 10.27 -11.04 20.39
N GLN A 136 10.41 -10.41 19.22
CA GLN A 136 9.41 -9.45 18.73
C GLN A 136 8.04 -10.10 18.51
N LEU A 137 8.00 -11.29 17.92
CA LEU A 137 6.75 -12.02 17.70
C LEU A 137 6.13 -12.46 19.04
N ASP A 138 6.93 -12.91 20.00
CA ASP A 138 6.43 -13.33 21.32
C ASP A 138 5.88 -12.14 22.11
N ASP A 139 6.55 -11.00 22.09
CA ASP A 139 6.07 -9.78 22.74
C ASP A 139 4.77 -9.26 22.10
N LEU A 140 4.66 -9.31 20.76
CA LEU A 140 3.42 -9.01 20.05
C LEU A 140 2.26 -9.91 20.52
N LEU A 141 2.50 -11.22 20.60
CA LEU A 141 1.48 -12.21 20.96
C LEU A 141 1.10 -12.15 22.45
N LYS A 142 2.01 -11.68 23.32
CA LYS A 142 1.68 -11.37 24.73
C LYS A 142 0.71 -10.22 24.84
N VAL A 143 0.90 -9.16 24.05
CA VAL A 143 0.02 -7.98 24.05
C VAL A 143 -1.30 -8.29 23.33
N HIS A 144 -1.27 -9.14 22.30
CA HIS A 144 -2.42 -9.49 21.47
C HIS A 144 -2.68 -11.01 21.41
N PRO A 145 -3.15 -11.65 22.52
CA PRO A 145 -3.34 -13.09 22.58
C PRO A 145 -4.33 -13.66 21.53
N TYR A 146 -5.26 -12.83 21.05
CA TYR A 146 -6.24 -13.21 20.03
C TYR A 146 -5.61 -13.46 18.65
N LEU A 147 -4.37 -13.01 18.42
CA LEU A 147 -3.61 -13.27 17.20
C LEU A 147 -3.00 -14.67 17.16
N GLU A 148 -2.98 -15.39 18.29
CA GLU A 148 -2.47 -16.75 18.36
C GLU A 148 -3.39 -17.72 17.60
N PRO A 149 -2.87 -18.50 16.63
CA PRO A 149 -3.67 -19.52 15.95
C PRO A 149 -4.22 -20.54 16.96
N GLY A 150 -5.55 -20.71 16.97
CA GLY A 150 -6.22 -21.56 17.96
C GLY A 150 -6.63 -20.86 19.25
N SER A 151 -6.51 -19.52 19.32
CA SER A 151 -7.19 -18.69 20.30
C SER A 151 -8.69 -19.03 20.36
N THR A 152 -9.30 -18.89 21.54
CA THR A 152 -10.75 -19.09 21.77
C THR A 152 -11.61 -18.00 21.16
N THR A 153 -11.02 -16.89 20.74
CA THR A 153 -11.70 -15.81 20.01
C THR A 153 -11.95 -16.18 18.56
N ALA A 154 -12.99 -15.60 17.95
CA ALA A 154 -13.23 -15.72 16.51
C ALA A 154 -11.96 -15.40 15.70
N ALA A 155 -11.75 -16.11 14.58
CA ALA A 155 -10.53 -16.00 13.79
C ALA A 155 -10.29 -14.55 13.32
N HIS A 156 -9.17 -13.96 13.76
CA HIS A 156 -8.79 -12.61 13.36
C HIS A 156 -8.03 -12.63 12.03
N PRO A 157 -8.28 -11.73 11.06
CA PRO A 157 -7.59 -11.73 9.76
C PRO A 157 -6.06 -11.71 9.86
N LEU A 158 -5.51 -11.05 10.89
CA LEU A 158 -4.06 -11.02 11.13
C LEU A 158 -3.46 -12.36 11.60
N GLN A 159 -4.27 -13.34 12.03
CA GLN A 159 -3.79 -14.70 12.34
C GLN A 159 -3.14 -15.37 11.12
N TYR A 160 -3.57 -14.99 9.90
CA TYR A 160 -2.93 -15.41 8.66
C TYR A 160 -1.45 -15.01 8.63
N TRP A 161 -1.15 -13.76 9.00
CA TRP A 161 0.21 -13.24 9.00
C TRP A 161 1.06 -13.86 10.10
N VAL A 162 0.51 -14.16 11.28
CA VAL A 162 1.21 -14.90 12.34
C VAL A 162 1.58 -16.30 11.88
N THR A 163 0.63 -16.99 11.25
CA THR A 163 0.84 -18.34 10.70
C THR A 163 1.91 -18.33 9.62
N ARG A 164 1.85 -17.34 8.71
CA ARG A 164 2.84 -17.17 7.64
C ARG A 164 4.23 -16.83 8.20
N CYS A 165 4.29 -15.97 9.22
CA CYS A 165 5.50 -15.65 9.99
C CYS A 165 6.19 -16.93 10.48
N ARG A 166 5.45 -17.77 11.23
CA ARG A 166 5.98 -19.01 11.81
C ARG A 166 6.36 -20.04 10.75
N ALA A 167 5.58 -20.15 9.67
CA ALA A 167 5.87 -21.06 8.58
C ALA A 167 7.15 -20.65 7.82
N ALA A 168 7.32 -19.36 7.52
CA ALA A 168 8.54 -18.82 6.92
C ALA A 168 9.75 -19.04 7.82
N PHE A 169 9.59 -18.78 9.13
CA PHE A 169 10.61 -19.01 10.14
C PHE A 169 11.05 -20.48 10.24
N THR A 170 10.10 -21.42 10.26
CA THR A 170 10.41 -22.87 10.31
C THR A 170 11.17 -23.34 9.05
N ARG A 171 10.92 -22.69 7.91
CA ARG A 171 11.63 -22.92 6.65
C ARG A 171 12.98 -22.19 6.55
N LYS A 172 13.42 -21.52 7.61
CA LYS A 172 14.63 -20.66 7.65
C LYS A 172 14.61 -19.55 6.59
N LYS A 173 13.43 -19.05 6.22
CA LYS A 173 13.25 -17.92 5.30
C LYS A 173 13.06 -16.62 6.08
N PHE A 174 14.13 -16.13 6.70
CA PHE A 174 14.07 -15.02 7.66
C PHE A 174 13.55 -13.71 7.05
N GLY A 175 13.90 -13.39 5.79
CA GLY A 175 13.35 -12.21 5.10
C GLY A 175 11.83 -12.25 4.93
N GLU A 176 11.27 -13.40 4.55
CA GLU A 176 9.81 -13.59 4.44
C GLU A 176 9.11 -13.50 5.81
N ALA A 177 9.77 -14.03 6.85
CA ALA A 177 9.28 -13.95 8.22
C ALA A 177 9.26 -12.49 8.72
N GLN A 178 10.34 -11.75 8.53
CA GLN A 178 10.45 -10.36 8.97
C GLN A 178 9.49 -9.43 8.24
N GLU A 179 9.28 -9.60 6.94
CA GLU A 179 8.24 -8.84 6.21
C GLU A 179 6.82 -9.18 6.70
N SER A 180 6.55 -10.44 7.04
CA SER A 180 5.26 -10.84 7.62
C SER A 180 5.04 -10.19 8.99
N LEU A 181 6.08 -10.09 9.81
CA LEU A 181 6.04 -9.40 11.11
C LEU A 181 5.86 -7.89 10.95
N ARG A 182 6.54 -7.27 9.99
CA ARG A 182 6.36 -5.84 9.67
C ARG A 182 4.91 -5.54 9.27
N ARG A 183 4.27 -6.42 8.50
CA ARG A 183 2.85 -6.29 8.12
C ARG A 183 1.90 -6.46 9.32
N LEU A 184 2.23 -7.36 10.25
CA LEU A 184 1.51 -7.48 11.52
C LEU A 184 1.55 -6.18 12.30
N LEU A 185 2.75 -5.63 12.51
CA LEU A 185 2.96 -4.37 13.23
C LEU A 185 2.30 -3.18 12.52
N ALA A 186 2.38 -3.11 11.19
CA ALA A 186 1.68 -2.08 10.41
C ALA A 186 0.15 -2.21 10.50
N GLY A 187 -0.37 -3.43 10.64
CA GLY A 187 -1.79 -3.69 10.87
C GLY A 187 -2.27 -3.22 12.24
N GLU A 188 -1.38 -3.11 13.23
CA GLU A 188 -1.67 -2.54 14.54
C GLU A 188 -1.69 -1.00 14.53
N CYS A 189 -0.98 -0.34 13.61
CA CYS A 189 -1.12 1.09 13.31
C CYS A 189 -2.41 1.44 12.54
N PHE A 190 -3.52 0.80 12.90
CA PHE A 190 -4.83 0.97 12.26
C PHE A 190 -5.34 2.43 12.34
N GLU A 191 -4.89 3.17 13.37
CA GLU A 191 -5.21 4.59 13.61
C GLU A 191 -4.70 5.53 12.50
N GLU A 192 -3.46 5.33 12.03
CA GLU A 192 -2.87 6.16 10.98
C GLU A 192 -3.55 5.90 9.63
N PHE A 193 -3.89 4.64 9.36
CA PHE A 193 -4.54 4.26 8.11
C PHE A 193 -5.97 4.77 8.00
N GLN A 194 -6.77 4.78 9.07
CA GLN A 194 -8.13 5.32 9.01
C GLN A 194 -8.15 6.83 8.81
N CYS A 195 -7.29 7.57 9.51
CA CYS A 195 -7.19 9.02 9.34
C CYS A 195 -6.73 9.37 7.92
N ALA A 196 -5.70 8.68 7.41
CA ALA A 196 -5.24 8.84 6.03
C ALA A 196 -6.34 8.50 5.00
N TYR A 197 -7.08 7.41 5.20
CA TYR A 197 -8.19 7.00 4.32
C TYR A 197 -9.29 8.07 4.24
N LEU A 198 -9.62 8.68 5.38
CA LEU A 198 -10.55 9.81 5.45
C LEU A 198 -9.95 11.13 4.95
N GLY A 199 -8.65 11.19 4.68
CA GLY A 199 -7.93 12.41 4.31
C GLY A 199 -7.88 13.42 5.46
N TRP A 200 -7.76 12.92 6.68
CA TRP A 200 -7.64 13.66 7.93
C TRP A 200 -6.18 13.58 8.39
N GLY A 201 -5.61 14.71 8.79
CA GLY A 201 -4.30 14.77 9.40
C GLY A 201 -4.32 14.22 10.82
N LEU A 202 -3.14 13.91 11.35
CA LEU A 202 -2.95 13.39 12.70
C LEU A 202 -3.57 14.31 13.78
N GLU A 203 -3.61 15.63 13.55
CA GLU A 203 -4.22 16.58 14.49
C GLU A 203 -5.73 16.34 14.68
N GLU A 204 -6.41 15.84 13.64
CA GLU A 204 -7.86 15.66 13.60
C GLU A 204 -8.27 14.23 14.02
N ALA A 205 -7.31 13.31 14.11
CA ALA A 205 -7.50 11.99 14.72
C ALA A 205 -8.05 12.12 16.16
N SER A 206 -7.63 13.18 16.86
CA SER A 206 -8.12 13.52 18.20
C SER A 206 -9.61 13.88 18.29
N LEU A 207 -10.26 14.17 17.15
CA LEU A 207 -11.71 14.40 17.08
C LEU A 207 -12.50 13.10 16.90
N ILE A 208 -11.83 12.04 16.42
CA ILE A 208 -12.42 10.72 16.23
C ILE A 208 -12.30 9.94 17.54
N ASP A 209 -11.17 10.04 18.26
CA ASP A 209 -10.95 9.47 19.59
C ASP A 209 -11.81 10.19 20.65
N LEU A 210 -12.92 9.55 21.07
CA LEU A 210 -13.95 10.21 21.89
C LEU A 210 -13.69 10.12 23.38
N ASP A 211 -13.03 9.05 23.81
CA ASP A 211 -12.66 8.84 25.20
C ASP A 211 -11.23 9.33 25.51
N LYS A 212 -10.47 9.71 24.48
CA LYS A 212 -9.11 10.28 24.56
C LYS A 212 -8.11 9.29 25.13
N ASP A 213 -8.30 8.00 24.90
CA ASP A 213 -7.36 6.97 25.33
C ASP A 213 -6.17 6.81 24.37
N GLY A 214 -6.16 7.58 23.28
CA GLY A 214 -5.15 7.54 22.23
C GLY A 214 -5.43 6.45 21.19
N ARG A 215 -6.60 5.80 21.23
CA ARG A 215 -7.00 4.73 20.31
C ARG A 215 -8.33 5.06 19.68
N ILE A 216 -8.44 4.85 18.37
CA ILE A 216 -9.71 5.00 17.66
C ILE A 216 -10.41 3.65 17.65
N THR A 217 -11.38 3.45 18.54
CA THR A 217 -12.20 2.23 18.52
C THR A 217 -13.31 2.31 17.46
N LEU A 218 -13.87 1.17 17.05
CA LEU A 218 -15.00 1.14 16.13
C LEU A 218 -16.22 1.94 16.66
N PRO A 219 -16.60 1.84 17.96
CA PRO A 219 -17.61 2.72 18.56
C PRO A 219 -17.30 4.21 18.42
N ASP A 220 -16.04 4.61 18.59
CA ASP A 220 -15.61 6.00 18.44
C ASP A 220 -15.83 6.49 17.01
N PHE A 221 -15.38 5.68 16.04
CA PHE A 221 -15.58 5.97 14.63
C PHE A 221 -17.06 6.04 14.26
N GLN A 222 -17.89 5.09 14.71
CA GLN A 222 -19.33 5.10 14.45
C GLN A 222 -20.03 6.31 15.10
N GLY A 223 -19.68 6.64 16.34
CA GLY A 223 -20.21 7.81 17.04
C GLY A 223 -19.80 9.12 16.37
N PHE A 224 -18.55 9.19 15.91
CA PHE A 224 -18.02 10.29 15.13
C PHE A 224 -18.77 10.46 13.79
N VAL A 225 -18.90 9.40 12.99
CA VAL A 225 -19.66 9.39 11.73
C VAL A 225 -21.13 9.77 11.96
N GLY A 226 -21.74 9.24 13.02
CA GLY A 226 -23.11 9.56 13.40
C GLY A 226 -23.32 11.05 13.72
N ARG A 227 -22.41 11.66 14.49
CA ARG A 227 -22.45 13.10 14.79
C ARG A 227 -22.20 13.97 13.55
N MET A 228 -21.45 13.47 12.59
CA MET A 228 -21.25 14.13 11.31
C MET A 228 -22.44 14.00 10.35
N GLY A 229 -23.54 13.33 10.75
CA GLY A 229 -24.72 13.14 9.90
C GLY A 229 -24.62 11.92 8.97
N GLY A 230 -23.76 10.95 9.30
CA GLY A 230 -23.53 9.75 8.51
C GLY A 230 -22.35 9.87 7.54
N VAL A 231 -22.02 8.75 6.89
CA VAL A 231 -20.86 8.65 5.98
C VAL A 231 -20.96 9.63 4.81
N GLN A 232 -22.17 9.84 4.27
CA GLN A 232 -22.38 10.74 3.13
C GLN A 232 -22.09 12.21 3.48
N GLN A 233 -22.57 12.69 4.63
CA GLN A 233 -22.26 14.03 5.14
C GLN A 233 -20.78 14.15 5.51
N LEU A 234 -20.16 13.09 6.06
CA LEU A 234 -18.73 13.08 6.32
C LEU A 234 -17.91 13.31 5.04
N PHE A 235 -18.26 12.65 3.93
CA PHE A 235 -17.63 12.88 2.63
C PHE A 235 -17.97 14.25 2.02
N GLU A 236 -19.15 14.80 2.27
CA GLU A 236 -19.50 16.16 1.87
C GLU A 236 -18.69 17.21 2.64
N HIS A 237 -18.56 17.07 3.95
CA HIS A 237 -17.67 17.88 4.79
C HIS A 237 -16.21 17.75 4.35
N ARG A 238 -15.74 16.54 4.00
CA ARG A 238 -14.41 16.34 3.43
C ARG A 238 -14.25 17.10 2.11
N ARG A 239 -15.22 17.01 1.18
CA ARG A 239 -15.19 17.74 -0.10
C ARG A 239 -15.18 19.24 0.10
N LEU A 240 -16.03 19.76 0.99
CA LEU A 240 -16.05 21.17 1.37
C LEU A 240 -14.73 21.60 2.01
N ARG A 241 -14.17 20.79 2.89
CA ARG A 241 -12.89 21.08 3.55
C ARG A 241 -11.73 21.07 2.56
N ILE A 242 -11.64 20.06 1.69
CA ILE A 242 -10.64 20.04 0.61
C ILE A 242 -10.80 21.27 -0.30
N SER A 243 -12.05 21.69 -0.56
CA SER A 243 -12.32 22.91 -1.32
C SER A 243 -11.89 24.19 -0.58
N SER A 244 -11.93 24.20 0.76
CA SER A 244 -11.62 25.38 1.59
C SER A 244 -10.18 25.44 2.11
N SER A 245 -9.55 24.27 2.37
CA SER A 245 -8.17 24.15 2.87
C SER A 245 -7.16 24.36 1.75
N ARG A 246 -7.59 24.17 0.50
CA ARG A 246 -6.89 24.71 -0.65
C ARG A 246 -7.06 26.23 -0.67
N LYS A 247 -6.27 26.97 0.11
CA LYS A 247 -6.15 28.43 -0.06
C LYS A 247 -5.61 28.80 -1.45
N ASP A 248 -4.94 27.85 -2.08
CA ASP A 248 -4.56 27.75 -3.49
C ASP A 248 -5.76 27.57 -4.46
N VAL A 249 -6.96 27.19 -3.99
CA VAL A 249 -8.20 27.31 -4.78
C VAL A 249 -8.70 28.75 -4.81
N CYS A 250 -8.28 29.59 -3.86
CA CYS A 250 -8.45 31.04 -3.96
C CYS A 250 -7.37 31.74 -4.80
N ASP A 251 -6.33 31.02 -5.27
CA ASP A 251 -5.61 31.36 -6.52
C ASP A 251 -6.44 30.98 -7.78
N HIS A 252 -7.75 30.73 -7.60
CA HIS A 252 -8.87 30.82 -8.53
C HIS A 252 -8.69 30.12 -9.89
N ALA A 253 -9.01 28.81 -9.93
CA ALA A 253 -9.41 28.06 -11.13
C ALA A 253 -8.49 28.18 -12.37
N GLY A 254 -7.18 28.41 -12.17
CA GLY A 254 -6.24 28.61 -13.29
C GLY A 254 -6.53 29.87 -14.12
N LEU A 255 -7.24 30.85 -13.55
CA LEU A 255 -7.66 32.05 -14.25
C LEU A 255 -6.57 33.12 -14.22
N ALA A 256 -5.62 33.04 -15.15
CA ALA A 256 -4.67 34.12 -15.38
C ALA A 256 -5.31 35.29 -16.14
N VAL A 257 -4.82 36.52 -15.91
CA VAL A 257 -5.14 37.66 -16.79
C VAL A 257 -4.68 37.30 -18.21
N GLY A 258 -5.60 37.44 -19.18
CA GLY A 258 -5.42 37.02 -20.55
C GLY A 258 -6.06 35.67 -20.88
N SER A 259 -6.41 34.85 -19.89
CA SER A 259 -7.08 33.56 -20.10
C SER A 259 -8.46 33.73 -20.78
N ARG A 260 -8.72 32.97 -21.84
CA ARG A 260 -10.10 32.73 -22.34
C ARG A 260 -10.85 31.80 -21.39
N VAL A 261 -12.08 32.16 -21.08
CA VAL A 261 -12.97 31.41 -20.19
C VAL A 261 -14.35 31.29 -20.79
N ARG A 262 -15.13 30.29 -20.38
CA ARG A 262 -16.58 30.31 -20.57
C ARG A 262 -17.23 30.85 -19.32
N ALA A 263 -18.09 31.86 -19.44
CA ALA A 263 -18.79 32.42 -18.30
C ALA A 263 -20.21 32.86 -18.65
N HIS A 264 -21.08 32.85 -17.64
CA HIS A 264 -22.33 33.62 -17.73
C HIS A 264 -22.02 35.12 -17.62
N PHE A 265 -22.89 35.94 -18.21
CA PHE A 265 -22.77 37.40 -18.20
C PHE A 265 -24.07 38.03 -17.72
N TYR A 266 -24.02 39.29 -17.32
CA TYR A 266 -25.20 40.08 -17.02
C TYR A 266 -25.81 40.67 -18.28
N CYS A 267 -27.12 40.52 -18.40
CA CYS A 267 -27.93 41.19 -19.40
C CYS A 267 -29.14 41.80 -18.70
N HIS A 268 -29.32 43.12 -18.79
CA HIS A 268 -30.43 43.85 -18.16
C HIS A 268 -30.66 43.52 -16.68
N GLY A 269 -29.59 43.40 -15.89
CA GLY A 269 -29.68 43.12 -14.45
C GLY A 269 -29.89 41.66 -14.08
N HIS A 270 -29.95 40.74 -15.06
CA HIS A 270 -30.12 39.30 -14.81
C HIS A 270 -28.95 38.47 -15.35
N LYS A 271 -28.71 37.30 -14.73
CA LYS A 271 -27.80 36.27 -15.23
C LYS A 271 -28.27 35.79 -16.61
N SER A 272 -27.36 35.69 -17.57
CA SER A 272 -27.65 35.14 -18.89
C SER A 272 -28.09 33.67 -18.81
N ARG A 273 -29.08 33.29 -19.63
CA ARG A 273 -29.54 31.89 -19.75
C ARG A 273 -28.47 30.96 -20.36
N SER A 274 -27.60 31.51 -21.20
CA SER A 274 -26.49 30.79 -21.83
C SER A 274 -25.15 31.40 -21.43
N TRP A 275 -24.11 30.58 -21.43
CA TRP A 275 -22.74 31.02 -21.25
C TRP A 275 -22.13 31.49 -22.58
N ARG A 276 -21.04 32.25 -22.48
CA ARG A 276 -20.27 32.77 -23.61
C ARG A 276 -18.79 32.74 -23.30
N GLU A 277 -17.98 32.73 -24.35
CA GLU A 277 -16.54 32.93 -24.21
C GLU A 277 -16.23 34.37 -23.82
N ALA A 278 -15.28 34.54 -22.93
CA ALA A 278 -14.76 35.81 -22.45
C ALA A 278 -13.25 35.73 -22.27
N GLN A 279 -12.58 36.86 -22.16
CA GLN A 279 -11.19 36.96 -21.76
C GLN A 279 -11.09 37.57 -20.36
N VAL A 280 -10.31 36.95 -19.48
CA VAL A 280 -10.03 37.47 -18.13
C VAL A 280 -9.17 38.71 -18.27
N LEU A 281 -9.66 39.86 -17.81
CA LEU A 281 -8.90 41.11 -17.82
C LEU A 281 -8.24 41.39 -16.47
N ALA A 282 -8.92 41.04 -15.39
CA ALA A 282 -8.40 41.16 -14.04
C ALA A 282 -9.08 40.14 -13.13
N VAL A 283 -8.32 39.58 -12.19
CA VAL A 283 -8.82 38.77 -11.09
C VAL A 283 -8.61 39.59 -9.82
N GLY A 284 -9.67 39.82 -9.04
CA GLY A 284 -9.53 40.63 -7.83
C GLY A 284 -10.84 40.83 -7.09
N VAL A 285 -10.76 41.58 -5.99
CA VAL A 285 -11.93 41.96 -5.19
C VAL A 285 -12.38 43.35 -5.61
N GLU A 286 -13.32 43.44 -6.55
CA GLU A 286 -13.90 44.74 -6.88
C GLU A 286 -15.05 45.06 -5.93
N LYS A 287 -14.82 46.00 -5.00
CA LYS A 287 -15.88 46.56 -4.16
C LYS A 287 -16.84 47.38 -5.03
N ARG A 288 -17.91 46.76 -5.53
CA ARG A 288 -19.01 47.50 -6.15
C ARG A 288 -19.97 48.03 -5.10
N GLN A 289 -20.16 49.36 -5.07
CA GLN A 289 -21.34 49.99 -4.49
C GLN A 289 -22.46 49.94 -5.55
N GLY A 290 -23.23 48.87 -5.57
CA GLY A 290 -24.40 48.72 -6.43
C GLY A 290 -25.56 48.10 -5.67
N PRO A 291 -26.79 48.08 -6.23
CA PRO A 291 -27.99 47.54 -5.57
C PRO A 291 -27.94 46.03 -5.29
N MET A 292 -26.85 45.35 -5.67
CA MET A 292 -26.65 43.92 -5.49
C MET A 292 -25.88 43.64 -4.19
N GLY A 293 -26.58 43.70 -3.06
CA GLY A 293 -26.17 43.01 -1.83
C GLY A 293 -24.76 43.35 -1.26
N PRO A 294 -24.29 42.57 -0.28
CA PRO A 294 -22.96 42.77 0.32
C PRO A 294 -21.84 42.52 -0.71
N VAL A 295 -20.68 43.13 -0.46
CA VAL A 295 -19.47 43.04 -1.30
C VAL A 295 -19.19 41.60 -1.74
N THR A 296 -19.41 41.28 -3.02
CA THR A 296 -19.08 39.97 -3.60
C THR A 296 -17.74 40.03 -4.34
N TYR A 297 -16.87 39.06 -4.07
CA TYR A 297 -15.69 38.75 -4.88
C TYR A 297 -16.12 38.46 -6.33
N GLY A 298 -15.38 38.95 -7.32
CA GLY A 298 -15.80 38.87 -8.73
C GLY A 298 -14.62 38.91 -9.72
N VAL A 299 -14.77 38.25 -10.85
CA VAL A 299 -13.77 38.22 -11.92
C VAL A 299 -14.15 39.23 -12.99
N LEU A 300 -13.24 40.14 -13.36
CA LEU A 300 -13.48 41.10 -14.44
C LEU A 300 -13.18 40.45 -15.78
N LEU A 301 -14.24 40.21 -16.56
CA LEU A 301 -14.19 39.57 -17.86
C LEU A 301 -14.51 40.55 -18.98
N GLU A 302 -13.82 40.44 -20.12
CA GLU A 302 -14.19 41.05 -21.39
C GLU A 302 -14.80 40.01 -22.32
N PHE A 303 -16.09 40.18 -22.60
CA PHE A 303 -16.82 39.36 -23.56
C PHE A 303 -16.74 40.01 -24.95
N GLY A 304 -16.45 39.21 -25.98
CA GLY A 304 -16.52 39.62 -27.38
C GLY A 304 -17.75 39.04 -28.06
N PHE A 305 -18.60 39.90 -28.66
CA PHE A 305 -19.79 39.48 -29.39
C PHE A 305 -19.68 39.89 -30.86
N GLY A 306 -19.84 38.90 -31.76
CA GLY A 306 -19.87 39.09 -33.21
C GLY A 306 -18.74 38.36 -33.94
N TYR A 307 -19.10 37.42 -34.82
CA TYR A 307 -18.18 36.65 -35.67
C TYR A 307 -18.24 37.04 -37.16
N SER A 308 -18.98 38.10 -37.52
CA SER A 308 -19.21 38.48 -38.92
C SER A 308 -18.76 39.91 -39.18
N GLU A 309 -18.07 40.13 -40.31
CA GLU A 309 -17.73 41.47 -40.84
C GLU A 309 -18.96 42.41 -40.95
N LYS A 310 -20.17 41.85 -41.03
CA LYS A 310 -21.43 42.60 -41.12
C LYS A 310 -22.03 43.00 -39.77
N HIS A 311 -21.54 42.47 -38.65
CA HIS A 311 -22.07 42.77 -37.32
C HIS A 311 -21.02 43.54 -36.52
N LYS A 312 -21.37 44.76 -36.08
CA LYS A 312 -20.48 45.60 -35.27
C LYS A 312 -20.01 44.80 -34.05
N ARG A 313 -18.69 44.60 -33.95
CA ARG A 313 -18.04 43.91 -32.84
C ARG A 313 -18.37 44.65 -31.55
N TRP A 314 -19.20 44.04 -30.71
CA TRP A 314 -19.54 44.61 -29.41
C TRP A 314 -18.66 43.95 -28.34
N ARG A 315 -18.11 44.75 -27.44
CA ARG A 315 -17.32 44.29 -26.30
C ARG A 315 -17.99 44.72 -25.01
N ALA A 316 -18.07 43.80 -24.05
CA ALA A 316 -18.66 44.08 -22.74
C ALA A 316 -17.66 43.71 -21.65
N ARG A 317 -17.39 44.64 -20.74
CA ARG A 317 -16.58 44.38 -19.54
C ARG A 317 -17.50 44.25 -18.35
N GLN A 318 -17.46 43.11 -17.70
CA GLN A 318 -18.34 42.83 -16.57
C GLN A 318 -17.61 42.07 -15.49
N VAL A 319 -17.87 42.44 -14.25
CA VAL A 319 -17.49 41.66 -13.08
C VAL A 319 -18.54 40.58 -12.89
N VAL A 320 -18.13 39.33 -12.96
CA VAL A 320 -19.02 38.18 -12.74
C VAL A 320 -18.58 37.41 -11.49
N PRO A 321 -19.50 36.81 -10.73
CA PRO A 321 -19.14 35.93 -9.63
C PRO A 321 -18.20 34.80 -10.14
N PRO A 322 -17.17 34.40 -9.39
CA PRO A 322 -16.27 33.30 -9.80
C PRO A 322 -17.02 32.01 -10.11
N THR A 323 -18.10 31.73 -9.36
CA THR A 323 -19.01 30.60 -9.58
C THR A 323 -19.73 30.60 -10.94
N TRP A 324 -19.65 31.70 -11.70
CA TRP A 324 -20.24 31.80 -13.05
C TRP A 324 -19.21 31.54 -14.15
N VAL A 325 -17.93 31.42 -13.81
CA VAL A 325 -16.87 31.00 -14.72
C VAL A 325 -16.86 29.47 -14.73
N LEU A 326 -17.13 28.90 -15.89
CA LEU A 326 -17.36 27.46 -16.08
C LEU A 326 -16.08 26.71 -16.44
N SER A 327 -15.08 27.35 -17.05
CA SER A 327 -13.84 26.69 -17.48
C SER A 327 -12.73 27.71 -17.80
N SER A 328 -11.46 27.34 -17.62
CA SER A 328 -10.25 28.09 -18.01
C SER A 328 -9.81 27.77 -19.45
N VAL A 329 -8.74 28.41 -19.98
CA VAL A 329 -8.17 28.10 -21.32
C VAL A 329 -7.59 26.70 -21.36
N GLU A 330 -7.04 26.24 -20.24
CA GLU A 330 -6.51 24.89 -20.10
C GLU A 330 -7.62 23.87 -20.39
N ASP A 331 -8.86 24.20 -20.04
CA ASP A 331 -10.00 23.36 -20.40
C ASP A 331 -10.31 23.44 -21.90
N ALA A 332 -9.98 24.52 -22.61
CA ALA A 332 -10.20 24.62 -24.04
C ALA A 332 -9.17 23.80 -24.85
N SER A 333 -7.90 23.78 -24.44
CA SER A 333 -6.88 22.92 -25.05
C SER A 333 -7.12 21.44 -24.71
N VAL A 334 -7.49 21.13 -23.47
CA VAL A 334 -7.96 19.80 -23.08
C VAL A 334 -9.18 19.40 -23.90
N GLN A 335 -10.20 20.23 -24.02
CA GLN A 335 -11.40 19.93 -24.83
C GLN A 335 -11.06 19.73 -26.30
N LEU A 336 -10.15 20.52 -26.86
CA LEU A 336 -9.69 20.34 -28.24
C LEU A 336 -8.96 19.00 -28.41
N ALA A 337 -8.08 18.64 -27.47
CA ALA A 337 -7.41 17.34 -27.45
C ALA A 337 -8.41 16.18 -27.27
N MET A 338 -9.44 16.36 -26.45
CA MET A 338 -10.53 15.39 -26.27
C MET A 338 -11.32 15.21 -27.58
N ARG A 339 -11.66 16.29 -28.28
CA ARG A 339 -12.31 16.22 -29.60
C ARG A 339 -11.44 15.50 -30.62
N GLU A 340 -10.14 15.74 -30.62
CA GLU A 340 -9.19 15.06 -31.52
C GLU A 340 -9.14 13.55 -31.30
N ILE A 341 -9.35 13.07 -30.07
CA ILE A 341 -9.50 11.63 -29.79
C ILE A 341 -10.93 11.10 -30.02
N GLY A 342 -11.85 11.92 -30.54
CA GLY A 342 -13.22 11.51 -30.83
C GLY A 342 -14.19 11.61 -29.67
N LEU A 343 -13.90 12.43 -28.66
CA LEU A 343 -14.86 12.79 -27.60
C LEU A 343 -15.57 14.10 -27.93
N LEU A 344 -16.80 13.97 -28.43
CA LEU A 344 -17.64 15.11 -28.80
C LEU A 344 -18.13 15.88 -27.57
N ASP A 345 -18.54 17.13 -27.77
CA ASP A 345 -18.95 18.02 -26.67
C ASP A 345 -20.13 17.48 -25.86
N ASP A 346 -21.07 16.79 -26.52
CA ASP A 346 -22.25 16.23 -25.87
C ASP A 346 -21.89 15.08 -24.92
N ASP A 347 -20.80 14.36 -25.24
CA ASP A 347 -20.30 13.25 -24.42
C ASP A 347 -19.32 13.74 -23.33
N GLN A 348 -18.70 14.91 -23.49
CA GLN A 348 -17.68 15.40 -22.55
C GLN A 348 -18.21 15.54 -21.12
N ALA A 349 -19.49 15.88 -20.92
CA ALA A 349 -20.08 15.95 -19.58
C ALA A 349 -20.13 14.56 -18.91
N PHE A 350 -20.44 13.51 -19.69
CA PHE A 350 -20.42 12.14 -19.23
C PHE A 350 -18.98 11.68 -18.93
N TRP A 351 -18.05 11.96 -19.84
CA TRP A 351 -16.65 11.59 -19.65
C TRP A 351 -15.95 12.39 -18.55
N ALA A 352 -16.36 13.61 -18.25
CA ALA A 352 -15.85 14.37 -17.10
C ALA A 352 -16.32 13.77 -15.75
N LEU A 353 -17.39 12.97 -15.75
CA LEU A 353 -17.82 12.22 -14.56
C LEU A 353 -16.96 10.95 -14.37
N LEU A 354 -16.56 10.31 -15.48
CA LEU A 354 -15.83 9.03 -15.47
C LEU A 354 -14.31 9.19 -15.43
N LEU A 355 -13.76 10.17 -16.14
CA LEU A 355 -12.32 10.42 -16.24
C LEU A 355 -11.93 11.49 -15.22
N PRO A 356 -11.04 11.18 -14.26
CA PRO A 356 -10.43 12.19 -13.40
C PRO A 356 -9.81 13.32 -14.23
N GLU A 357 -9.81 14.54 -13.70
CA GLU A 357 -9.24 15.71 -14.38
C GLU A 357 -7.78 15.49 -14.81
N SER A 358 -7.01 14.75 -14.02
CA SER A 358 -5.62 14.37 -14.35
C SER A 358 -5.51 13.57 -15.64
N GLU A 359 -6.47 12.68 -15.93
CA GLU A 359 -6.48 11.88 -17.16
C GLU A 359 -6.90 12.73 -18.35
N MET A 360 -7.88 13.62 -18.18
CA MET A 360 -8.26 14.59 -19.22
C MET A 360 -7.05 15.46 -19.62
N ARG A 361 -6.29 15.95 -18.62
CA ARG A 361 -5.04 16.70 -18.86
C ARG A 361 -3.93 15.84 -19.47
N ALA A 362 -3.91 14.53 -19.24
CA ALA A 362 -2.94 13.66 -19.88
C ALA A 362 -3.17 13.56 -21.39
N VAL A 363 -4.43 13.58 -21.85
CA VAL A 363 -4.78 13.59 -23.28
C VAL A 363 -4.22 14.82 -24.00
N GLU A 364 -4.23 15.97 -23.34
CA GLU A 364 -3.64 17.20 -23.87
C GLU A 364 -2.13 17.06 -24.13
N ARG A 365 -1.41 16.35 -23.27
CA ARG A 365 0.05 16.16 -23.37
C ARG A 365 0.48 15.16 -24.43
N LEU A 366 -0.46 14.42 -25.01
CA LEU A 366 -0.15 13.46 -26.07
C LEU A 366 0.35 14.19 -27.32
N THR A 367 1.18 13.50 -28.09
CA THR A 367 1.56 13.96 -29.43
C THR A 367 0.41 13.76 -30.41
N ASP A 368 0.40 14.48 -31.53
CA ASP A 368 -0.65 14.34 -32.55
C ASP A 368 -0.78 12.91 -33.08
N CYS A 369 0.33 12.18 -33.19
CA CYS A 369 0.33 10.78 -33.60
C CYS A 369 -0.38 9.90 -32.56
N GLN A 370 -0.13 10.11 -31.27
CA GLN A 370 -0.79 9.38 -30.19
C GLN A 370 -2.28 9.72 -30.07
N ARG A 371 -2.66 10.99 -30.24
CA ARG A 371 -4.08 11.38 -30.28
C ARG A 371 -4.82 10.73 -31.45
N LYS A 372 -4.22 10.73 -32.65
CA LYS A 372 -4.78 10.03 -33.82
C LYS A 372 -4.88 8.52 -33.60
N ALA A 373 -3.89 7.91 -32.95
CA ALA A 373 -3.94 6.50 -32.60
C ALA A 373 -5.10 6.20 -31.64
N LEU A 374 -5.27 6.99 -30.57
CA LEU A 374 -6.42 6.88 -29.65
C LEU A 374 -7.75 7.08 -30.36
N ALA A 375 -7.86 8.08 -31.23
CA ALA A 375 -9.05 8.31 -32.06
C ALA A 375 -9.37 7.07 -32.91
N GLY A 376 -8.35 6.48 -33.54
CA GLY A 376 -8.49 5.26 -34.35
C GLY A 376 -8.93 4.06 -33.52
N VAL A 377 -8.34 3.85 -32.34
CA VAL A 377 -8.74 2.78 -31.41
C VAL A 377 -10.19 2.96 -30.97
N ARG A 378 -10.61 4.19 -30.65
CA ARG A 378 -12.00 4.47 -30.26
C ARG A 378 -12.97 4.22 -31.40
N ALA A 379 -12.69 4.75 -32.60
CA ALA A 379 -13.52 4.49 -33.78
C ALA A 379 -13.66 2.98 -34.04
N HIS A 380 -12.54 2.24 -34.02
CA HIS A 380 -12.56 0.80 -34.20
C HIS A 380 -13.30 0.06 -33.08
N SER A 381 -13.21 0.52 -31.84
CA SER A 381 -13.92 -0.04 -30.69
C SER A 381 -15.42 0.21 -30.80
N THR A 382 -15.84 1.40 -31.25
CA THR A 382 -17.25 1.71 -31.53
C THR A 382 -17.79 0.80 -32.62
N ASP A 383 -17.11 0.68 -33.75
CA ASP A 383 -17.53 -0.21 -34.86
C ASP A 383 -17.63 -1.67 -34.40
N SER A 384 -16.62 -2.13 -33.65
CA SER A 384 -16.61 -3.49 -33.11
C SER A 384 -17.73 -3.72 -32.10
N HIS A 385 -18.01 -2.73 -31.25
CA HIS A 385 -19.10 -2.75 -30.30
C HIS A 385 -20.46 -2.84 -31.01
N GLU A 386 -20.71 -2.01 -32.02
CA GLU A 386 -21.97 -2.02 -32.77
C GLU A 386 -22.22 -3.37 -33.48
N GLN A 387 -21.16 -3.94 -34.07
CA GLN A 387 -21.21 -5.26 -34.70
C GLN A 387 -21.51 -6.37 -33.67
N ALA A 388 -20.84 -6.36 -32.53
CA ALA A 388 -21.05 -7.32 -31.46
C ALA A 388 -22.43 -7.17 -30.80
N LEU A 389 -22.88 -5.93 -30.58
CA LEU A 389 -24.15 -5.61 -29.94
C LEU A 389 -25.34 -6.21 -30.70
N THR A 390 -25.26 -6.26 -32.03
CA THR A 390 -26.29 -6.91 -32.86
C THR A 390 -26.39 -8.41 -32.60
N GLN A 391 -25.25 -9.09 -32.46
CA GLN A 391 -25.21 -10.53 -32.16
C GLN A 391 -25.71 -10.80 -30.73
N VAL A 392 -25.30 -9.96 -29.77
CA VAL A 392 -25.76 -10.04 -28.37
C VAL A 392 -27.27 -9.83 -28.28
N LYS A 393 -27.82 -8.80 -28.95
CA LYS A 393 -29.26 -8.55 -29.04
C LYS A 393 -30.02 -9.76 -29.59
N THR A 394 -29.51 -10.36 -30.66
CA THR A 394 -30.13 -11.55 -31.29
C THR A 394 -30.12 -12.74 -30.33
N ARG A 395 -29.01 -12.96 -29.62
CA ARG A 395 -28.88 -14.04 -28.64
C ARG A 395 -29.80 -13.83 -27.44
N PHE A 396 -29.83 -12.64 -26.85
CA PHE A 396 -30.75 -12.31 -25.74
C PHE A 396 -32.21 -12.55 -26.14
N LYS A 397 -32.60 -12.10 -27.34
CA LYS A 397 -33.93 -12.34 -27.87
C LYS A 397 -34.25 -13.83 -28.04
N SER A 398 -33.29 -14.65 -28.50
CA SER A 398 -33.49 -16.11 -28.61
C SER A 398 -33.64 -16.81 -27.26
N MET A 399 -33.14 -16.20 -26.17
CA MET A 399 -33.30 -16.70 -24.81
C MET A 399 -34.60 -16.23 -24.15
N GLY A 400 -35.42 -15.43 -24.86
CA GLY A 400 -36.68 -14.90 -24.36
C GLY A 400 -36.57 -13.56 -23.62
N PHE A 401 -35.40 -12.91 -23.65
CA PHE A 401 -35.19 -11.61 -23.03
C PHE A 401 -35.45 -10.44 -23.99
N GLU A 402 -35.91 -9.32 -23.44
CA GLU A 402 -36.18 -8.08 -24.16
C GLU A 402 -34.98 -7.11 -24.17
N GLY A 403 -35.05 -6.09 -25.02
CA GLY A 403 -33.99 -5.09 -25.14
C GLY A 403 -33.68 -4.36 -23.84
N ARG A 404 -34.71 -4.09 -23.01
CA ARG A 404 -34.56 -3.41 -21.73
C ARG A 404 -33.73 -4.22 -20.72
N GLU A 405 -33.87 -5.55 -20.73
CA GLU A 405 -33.12 -6.44 -19.84
C GLU A 405 -31.65 -6.51 -20.27
N LEU A 406 -31.39 -6.50 -21.59
CA LEU A 406 -30.03 -6.38 -22.11
C LEU A 406 -29.39 -5.05 -21.69
N GLU A 407 -30.09 -3.92 -21.86
CA GLU A 407 -29.59 -2.60 -21.44
C GLU A 407 -29.32 -2.55 -19.94
N THR A 408 -30.21 -3.12 -19.12
CA THR A 408 -30.02 -3.23 -17.67
C THR A 408 -28.80 -4.08 -17.33
N THR A 409 -28.62 -5.20 -18.03
CA THR A 409 -27.48 -6.11 -17.81
C THR A 409 -26.17 -5.44 -18.22
N LEU A 410 -26.13 -4.75 -19.37
CA LEU A 410 -24.94 -4.03 -19.82
C LEU A 410 -24.59 -2.86 -18.89
N GLY A 411 -25.60 -2.12 -18.42
CA GLY A 411 -25.41 -1.07 -17.42
C GLY A 411 -24.87 -1.63 -16.10
N TRP A 412 -25.41 -2.76 -15.64
CA TRP A 412 -24.87 -3.44 -14.45
C TRP A 412 -23.42 -3.89 -14.67
N ILE A 413 -23.08 -4.47 -15.83
CA ILE A 413 -21.70 -4.87 -16.17
C ILE A 413 -20.76 -3.66 -16.16
N GLN A 414 -21.21 -2.53 -16.70
CA GLN A 414 -20.39 -1.33 -16.81
C GLN A 414 -20.16 -0.64 -15.47
N ASP A 415 -21.23 -0.48 -14.67
CA ASP A 415 -21.21 0.41 -13.51
C ASP A 415 -21.07 -0.33 -12.18
N MET A 416 -21.52 -1.58 -12.11
CA MET A 416 -21.73 -2.30 -10.85
C MET A 416 -20.95 -3.61 -10.75
N ALA A 417 -20.57 -4.23 -11.86
CA ALA A 417 -19.93 -5.53 -11.82
C ALA A 417 -18.55 -5.43 -11.18
N PRO A 418 -18.30 -6.16 -10.08
CA PRO A 418 -16.98 -6.18 -9.48
C PRO A 418 -16.00 -6.84 -10.45
N VAL A 419 -14.91 -6.14 -10.76
CA VAL A 419 -13.83 -6.72 -11.57
C VAL A 419 -13.02 -7.65 -10.68
N VAL A 420 -13.32 -8.95 -10.77
CA VAL A 420 -12.60 -9.98 -10.02
C VAL A 420 -11.38 -10.43 -10.81
N ILE A 421 -10.19 -10.02 -10.36
CA ILE A 421 -8.91 -10.43 -10.95
C ILE A 421 -8.31 -11.53 -10.09
N HIS A 422 -8.31 -12.77 -10.59
CA HIS A 422 -7.62 -13.88 -9.94
C HIS A 422 -6.11 -13.75 -10.15
N VAL A 423 -5.38 -13.41 -9.09
CA VAL A 423 -3.91 -13.32 -9.12
C VAL A 423 -3.32 -14.51 -8.39
N ASN A 424 -2.49 -15.29 -9.09
CA ASN A 424 -1.65 -16.30 -8.46
C ASN A 424 -0.41 -15.60 -7.88
N LEU A 425 -0.43 -15.30 -6.58
CA LEU A 425 0.63 -14.55 -5.90
C LEU A 425 1.98 -15.28 -5.89
N ASP A 426 2.00 -16.61 -5.90
CA ASP A 426 3.27 -17.36 -5.94
C ASP A 426 3.99 -17.17 -7.27
N ARG A 427 3.23 -17.02 -8.36
CA ARG A 427 3.78 -16.80 -9.70
C ARG A 427 3.95 -15.32 -10.04
N MET A 428 3.02 -14.47 -9.61
CA MET A 428 2.93 -13.06 -10.01
C MET A 428 3.39 -12.07 -8.95
N GLY A 429 3.58 -12.51 -7.69
CA GLY A 429 3.86 -11.62 -6.57
C GLY A 429 5.14 -10.80 -6.78
N HIS A 430 6.22 -11.41 -7.27
CA HIS A 430 7.46 -10.70 -7.55
C HIS A 430 7.32 -9.67 -8.68
N PHE A 431 6.48 -9.93 -9.68
CA PHE A 431 6.19 -8.93 -10.72
C PHE A 431 5.37 -7.78 -10.16
N MET A 432 4.39 -8.03 -9.29
CA MET A 432 3.59 -6.97 -8.66
C MET A 432 4.40 -6.10 -7.69
N GLU A 433 5.53 -6.61 -7.17
CA GLU A 433 6.45 -5.83 -6.35
C GLU A 433 7.29 -4.86 -7.19
N THR A 434 7.65 -5.25 -8.41
CA THR A 434 8.56 -4.46 -9.27
C THR A 434 7.87 -3.68 -10.38
N ASP A 435 6.70 -4.13 -10.84
CA ASP A 435 6.01 -3.57 -12.00
C ASP A 435 4.96 -2.56 -11.54
N GLU A 436 5.05 -1.34 -12.06
CA GLU A 436 4.13 -0.26 -11.74
C GLU A 436 2.77 -0.43 -12.44
N PHE A 437 2.69 -1.32 -13.44
CA PHE A 437 1.52 -1.46 -14.30
C PHE A 437 1.06 -2.92 -14.42
N TYR A 438 -0.21 -3.16 -14.09
CA TYR A 438 -0.86 -4.43 -14.41
C TYR A 438 -1.13 -4.53 -15.92
N ARG A 439 -0.66 -5.61 -16.55
CA ARG A 439 -0.94 -5.91 -17.96
C ARG A 439 -2.03 -6.97 -18.05
N ASN A 440 -3.10 -6.66 -18.78
CA ASN A 440 -4.22 -7.59 -18.94
C ASN A 440 -3.87 -8.78 -19.87
N GLN A 441 -4.77 -9.77 -19.92
CA GLN A 441 -4.61 -10.95 -20.78
C GLN A 441 -4.54 -10.60 -22.28
N PHE A 442 -5.22 -9.53 -22.71
CA PHE A 442 -5.23 -9.11 -24.12
C PHE A 442 -3.84 -8.62 -24.55
N GLU A 443 -3.14 -7.92 -23.67
CA GLU A 443 -1.78 -7.41 -23.90
C GLU A 443 -0.73 -8.51 -23.83
N THR A 444 -0.81 -9.37 -22.80
CA THR A 444 0.20 -10.38 -22.55
C THR A 444 0.03 -11.63 -23.40
N LYS A 445 -1.15 -11.83 -24.01
CA LYS A 445 -1.58 -13.05 -24.72
C LYS A 445 -1.35 -14.33 -23.91
N THR A 446 -1.19 -14.21 -22.60
CA THR A 446 -0.92 -15.32 -21.69
C THR A 446 -1.91 -15.23 -20.53
N SER A 447 -2.38 -16.38 -20.10
CA SER A 447 -3.40 -16.50 -19.06
C SER A 447 -2.98 -17.62 -18.11
N ASN A 448 -3.09 -17.37 -16.80
CA ASN A 448 -3.05 -18.42 -15.77
C ASN A 448 -4.44 -18.99 -15.47
N GLY A 449 -5.49 -18.40 -16.04
CA GLY A 449 -6.85 -18.95 -16.04
C GLY A 449 -7.07 -19.88 -17.23
N ALA A 450 -8.02 -20.79 -17.09
CA ALA A 450 -8.36 -21.74 -18.13
C ALA A 450 -8.84 -21.02 -19.40
N LEU A 451 -8.02 -21.08 -20.46
CA LEU A 451 -8.46 -20.79 -21.83
C LEU A 451 -9.52 -21.79 -22.31
N ASP A 452 -9.80 -22.81 -21.51
CA ASP A 452 -10.91 -23.75 -21.69
C ASP A 452 -12.25 -23.04 -21.42
N PRO A 453 -13.09 -22.85 -22.45
CA PRO A 453 -14.41 -22.25 -22.31
C PRO A 453 -15.31 -22.98 -21.29
N VAL A 454 -15.09 -24.28 -21.10
CA VAL A 454 -15.86 -25.12 -20.17
C VAL A 454 -15.50 -24.80 -18.72
N ALA A 455 -14.21 -24.58 -18.44
CA ALA A 455 -13.77 -24.17 -17.11
C ALA A 455 -14.31 -22.78 -16.75
N TRP A 456 -14.29 -21.82 -17.68
CA TRP A 456 -14.83 -20.48 -17.45
C TRP A 456 -16.32 -20.48 -17.11
N GLN A 457 -17.13 -21.27 -17.84
CA GLN A 457 -18.55 -21.47 -17.52
C GLN A 457 -18.77 -22.07 -16.13
N ASN A 458 -17.91 -23.00 -15.70
CA ASN A 458 -18.04 -23.65 -14.40
C ASN A 458 -17.62 -22.75 -13.22
N TYR A 459 -16.63 -21.86 -13.40
CA TYR A 459 -16.15 -20.97 -12.32
C TYR A 459 -16.99 -19.69 -12.18
N CYS A 460 -17.38 -19.05 -13.29
CA CYS A 460 -18.04 -17.74 -13.22
C CYS A 460 -19.58 -17.81 -13.23
N MET A 461 -20.18 -18.75 -13.97
CA MET A 461 -21.64 -18.74 -14.19
C MET A 461 -22.41 -19.67 -13.23
N ARG A 462 -21.76 -20.71 -12.69
CA ARG A 462 -22.42 -21.70 -11.82
C ARG A 462 -22.85 -21.12 -10.48
N PRO A 463 -22.05 -20.29 -9.77
CA PRO A 463 -22.46 -19.67 -8.52
C PRO A 463 -23.61 -18.65 -8.68
N LEU A 464 -23.69 -17.99 -9.83
CA LEU A 464 -24.74 -16.99 -10.12
C LEU A 464 -26.10 -17.61 -10.50
N MET A 465 -26.13 -18.91 -10.82
CA MET A 465 -27.33 -19.62 -11.32
C MET A 465 -27.91 -20.60 -10.30
N THR A 466 -27.21 -20.90 -9.21
CA THR A 466 -27.73 -21.75 -8.12
C THR A 466 -28.31 -20.87 -7.02
N SER A 467 -29.60 -21.02 -6.75
CA SER A 467 -30.36 -20.29 -5.71
C SER A 467 -29.98 -20.64 -4.26
N ASP A 468 -28.86 -21.34 -4.05
CA ASP A 468 -28.45 -21.86 -2.76
C ASP A 468 -27.26 -21.07 -2.20
N LEU A 469 -27.59 -20.00 -1.46
CA LEU A 469 -26.64 -19.08 -0.80
C LEU A 469 -25.61 -19.78 0.11
N LYS A 470 -25.86 -21.03 0.51
CA LYS A 470 -25.00 -21.78 1.44
C LYS A 470 -23.71 -22.34 0.83
N GLN A 471 -23.64 -22.52 -0.50
CA GLN A 471 -22.43 -23.06 -1.13
C GLN A 471 -21.36 -21.99 -1.42
N VAL A 472 -21.71 -20.70 -1.30
CA VAL A 472 -20.77 -19.59 -1.55
C VAL A 472 -19.79 -19.39 -0.39
N GLU A 473 -20.15 -19.79 0.83
CA GLU A 473 -19.28 -19.61 2.02
C GLU A 473 -18.09 -20.59 2.09
N GLU A 474 -18.10 -21.70 1.36
CA GLU A 474 -17.07 -22.75 1.48
C GLU A 474 -15.87 -22.59 0.50
N PHE A 475 -15.95 -21.65 -0.45
CA PHE A 475 -14.86 -21.37 -1.42
C PHE A 475 -14.13 -20.06 -1.07
N ALA A 476 -13.49 -20.01 0.10
CA ALA A 476 -12.62 -18.90 0.48
C ALA A 476 -11.27 -18.97 -0.26
N TYR A 477 -11.24 -18.49 -1.50
CA TYR A 477 -10.02 -17.95 -2.12
C TYR A 477 -10.00 -16.44 -1.94
N VAL A 478 -8.84 -15.89 -1.58
CA VAL A 478 -8.65 -14.44 -1.37
C VAL A 478 -8.88 -13.70 -2.69
N GLY A 479 -10.12 -13.25 -2.91
CA GLY A 479 -10.50 -12.28 -3.92
C GLY A 479 -10.55 -10.91 -3.26
N ILE A 480 -9.74 -9.97 -3.74
CA ILE A 480 -9.90 -8.56 -3.39
C ILE A 480 -11.14 -8.07 -4.14
N CYS A 481 -12.29 -8.07 -3.48
CA CYS A 481 -13.48 -7.38 -3.96
C CYS A 481 -13.39 -5.92 -3.52
N VAL A 482 -13.17 -5.02 -4.47
CA VAL A 482 -13.38 -3.59 -4.28
C VAL A 482 -14.85 -3.32 -4.62
N ASN A 483 -15.65 -3.05 -3.60
CA ASN A 483 -17.07 -2.65 -3.58
C ASN A 483 -17.98 -3.67 -2.89
N ASP A 484 -17.95 -3.64 -1.56
CA ASP A 484 -19.04 -4.11 -0.70
C ASP A 484 -19.15 -3.18 0.52
N ILE A 485 -19.80 -2.03 0.36
CA ILE A 485 -20.48 -1.30 1.45
C ILE A 485 -21.76 -0.68 0.87
N LYS A 486 -22.90 -1.12 1.42
CA LYS A 486 -24.29 -0.84 1.03
C LYS A 486 -24.67 0.64 1.00
#